data_AF-A0A0D3GNL2-F1
#
_entry.id   AF-A0A0D3GNL2-F1
#
_cell.length_a   1.000
_cell.length_b   1.000
_cell.length_c   1.000
_cell.angle_alpha   90.00
_cell.angle_beta   90.00
_cell.angle_gamma   90.00
#
_symmetry.space_group_name_H-M   'P 1'
#
loop_
_entity.id
_entity.type
_entity.pdbx_description
1 polymer ?
#
loop_
_entity_poly.entity_id
_entity_poly.type
_entity_poly.pdbx_seq_one_letter_code
_entity_poly.pdbx_strand_id
1 'polypeptide(L)'
;MTVTPQITVSDGRLAVRGRTVLTGVPENVTAAHASGAGLVDGAFVGADAGEAKSHHVFTFGTLQECRFMCLFRFKLWWMTQRMGSSGRDVPLETQFMLIEVPATAAGAGHDGGGDGEPVYVVMLPLLEGKFRAALQGNEHDELQICIESGDKTVQTEQGVNMVYIHAGTNPFDTITQAIKAVEKRMQTFHHRDKKKMPSFLDWFGWCTWDAFYTDVTADGVKQGLRSLANGGAPPRFLIIDDGWQQIGTEDDDTDEHPAVAVQEGAQFASRLTGIKENVKFQSKNGGAGEDTPGLRMLVEEVKGEHGVRQVYVWHAMAGYWGGVAPAPAMERYEAALAYPVQSPGVTANQADIVMDSLSVLGLGLVHPRKVLDFYDELHAYLASCGVDGVKVDVQNIIETLGAGHGGRVALTRAYHRRARGFAPVGLLDMFNAGGAVEECAVDAAAAVALRVRGCGRFGAYFSRRPARCALDGADVGFTYDGDTGLVAVDLPVPEQEMYRWNLEIHV
;
A
#
# COMPACT_ATOMS: atom_id res chain seq x y z
N MET A 1 39.45 1.79 -15.76
CA MET A 1 38.67 3.00 -16.12
C MET A 1 37.85 3.37 -14.91
N THR A 2 37.99 4.59 -14.40
CA THR A 2 37.00 5.18 -13.47
C THR A 2 35.75 5.52 -14.27
N VAL A 3 34.59 5.10 -13.76
CA VAL A 3 33.30 5.42 -14.39
C VAL A 3 32.78 6.71 -13.75
N THR A 4 32.78 7.81 -14.49
CA THR A 4 32.22 9.08 -14.02
C THR A 4 30.71 8.95 -13.83
N PRO A 5 30.15 9.28 -12.65
CA PRO A 5 28.70 9.31 -12.46
C PRO A 5 28.03 10.31 -13.40
N GLN A 6 26.84 10.01 -13.91
CA GLN A 6 26.11 10.96 -14.74
C GLN A 6 25.42 12.06 -13.95
N ILE A 7 25.18 11.85 -12.65
CA ILE A 7 24.60 12.84 -11.73
C ILE A 7 25.71 13.20 -10.74
N THR A 8 25.88 14.49 -10.41
CA THR A 8 26.85 14.92 -9.39
C THR A 8 26.24 16.03 -8.52
N VAL A 9 26.57 16.00 -7.23
CA VAL A 9 26.37 17.13 -6.30
C VAL A 9 27.76 17.61 -5.89
N SER A 10 28.15 18.80 -6.32
CA SER A 10 29.40 19.46 -5.96
C SER A 10 29.28 20.97 -6.18
N ASP A 11 30.14 21.77 -5.54
CA ASP A 11 30.33 23.19 -5.84
C ASP A 11 29.03 24.03 -5.81
N GLY A 12 28.09 23.66 -4.94
CA GLY A 12 26.76 24.28 -4.82
C GLY A 12 25.79 23.96 -5.97
N ARG A 13 25.99 22.86 -6.70
CA ARG A 13 25.21 22.51 -7.91
C ARG A 13 24.81 21.04 -7.92
N LEU A 14 23.59 20.76 -8.40
CA LEU A 14 23.20 19.45 -8.92
C LEU A 14 23.39 19.48 -10.42
N ALA A 15 24.29 18.66 -10.95
CA ALA A 15 24.52 18.53 -12.39
C ALA A 15 24.13 17.13 -12.88
N VAL A 16 23.64 17.06 -14.12
CA VAL A 16 23.30 15.84 -14.84
C VAL A 16 23.94 15.91 -16.22
N ARG A 17 24.84 14.97 -16.54
CA ARG A 17 25.66 14.94 -17.76
C ARG A 17 26.39 16.27 -18.02
N GLY A 18 26.91 16.89 -16.94
CA GLY A 18 27.55 18.21 -16.94
C GLY A 18 26.58 19.40 -17.00
N ARG A 19 25.32 19.20 -17.37
CA ARG A 19 24.30 20.26 -17.40
C ARG A 19 23.76 20.51 -15.99
N THR A 20 23.70 21.76 -15.54
CA THR A 20 23.20 22.07 -14.19
C THR A 20 21.67 22.02 -14.16
N VAL A 21 21.10 21.42 -13.11
CA VAL A 21 19.66 21.29 -12.87
C VAL A 21 19.23 22.10 -11.65
N LEU A 22 20.04 22.11 -10.59
CA LEU A 22 19.86 22.97 -9.42
C LEU A 22 21.14 23.76 -9.13
N THR A 23 20.99 25.02 -8.72
CA THR A 23 22.05 25.87 -8.17
C THR A 23 21.80 26.14 -6.68
N GLY A 24 22.80 26.64 -5.94
CA GLY A 24 22.66 26.90 -4.50
C GLY A 24 22.40 25.65 -3.66
N VAL A 25 22.81 24.47 -4.13
CA VAL A 25 22.63 23.19 -3.40
C VAL A 25 23.45 23.23 -2.10
N PRO A 26 22.83 23.12 -0.90
CA PRO A 26 23.55 23.24 0.37
C PRO A 26 24.55 22.10 0.62
N GLU A 27 25.62 22.39 1.39
CA GLU A 27 26.70 21.42 1.68
C GLU A 27 26.24 20.20 2.50
N ASN A 28 25.13 20.31 3.23
CA ASN A 28 24.52 19.19 3.96
C ASN A 28 23.69 18.26 3.06
N VAL A 29 23.52 18.55 1.77
CA VAL A 29 22.88 17.65 0.79
C VAL A 29 23.90 16.69 0.23
N THR A 30 23.61 15.39 0.32
CA THR A 30 24.48 14.31 -0.15
C THR A 30 23.84 13.51 -1.29
N ALA A 31 24.66 12.93 -2.16
CA ALA A 31 24.22 12.08 -3.27
C ALA A 31 24.98 10.75 -3.29
N ALA A 32 24.31 9.66 -2.91
CA ALA A 32 24.84 8.31 -2.93
C ALA A 32 24.48 7.59 -4.25
N HIS A 33 25.48 7.31 -5.08
CA HIS A 33 25.27 6.56 -6.32
C HIS A 33 24.84 5.11 -6.06
N ALA A 34 24.05 4.56 -6.98
CA ALA A 34 23.62 3.17 -6.97
C ALA A 34 24.77 2.23 -7.35
N SER A 35 25.75 2.08 -6.46
CA SER A 35 26.89 1.21 -6.66
C SER A 35 26.46 -0.26 -6.74
N GLY A 36 26.91 -0.95 -7.79
CA GLY A 36 26.53 -2.33 -8.09
C GLY A 36 25.65 -2.48 -9.33
N ALA A 37 26.16 -3.22 -10.32
CA ALA A 37 25.42 -3.68 -11.50
C ALA A 37 24.76 -2.56 -12.36
N GLY A 38 25.59 -1.61 -12.81
CA GLY A 38 25.38 -0.85 -14.05
C GLY A 38 24.61 0.48 -13.96
N LEU A 39 24.13 0.89 -12.78
CA LEU A 39 23.30 2.09 -12.60
C LEU A 39 24.14 3.38 -12.50
N VAL A 40 24.84 3.74 -13.57
CA VAL A 40 25.64 4.99 -13.66
C VAL A 40 24.75 6.24 -13.76
N ASP A 41 23.51 6.04 -14.19
CA ASP A 41 22.51 7.05 -14.54
C ASP A 41 21.69 7.54 -13.34
N GLY A 42 22.08 7.19 -12.10
CA GLY A 42 21.23 7.39 -10.91
C GLY A 42 21.94 7.70 -9.58
N ALA A 43 21.22 8.37 -8.69
CA ALA A 43 21.66 8.74 -7.34
C ALA A 43 20.50 8.78 -6.33
N PHE A 44 20.77 8.42 -5.08
CA PHE A 44 19.88 8.63 -3.94
C PHE A 44 20.35 9.87 -3.18
N VAL A 45 19.43 10.79 -2.88
CA VAL A 45 19.70 12.07 -2.23
C VAL A 45 19.31 12.02 -0.75
N GLY A 46 20.22 12.45 0.10
CA GLY A 46 20.05 12.62 1.54
C GLY A 46 20.39 14.05 1.99
N ALA A 47 20.03 14.38 3.23
CA ALA A 47 20.43 15.61 3.90
C ALA A 47 20.40 15.47 5.44
N ASP A 48 21.35 16.13 6.11
CA ASP A 48 21.43 16.24 7.57
C ASP A 48 20.79 17.55 8.08
N ALA A 49 20.04 17.49 9.18
CA ALA A 49 19.30 18.62 9.75
C ALA A 49 19.93 19.23 11.02
N GLY A 50 20.86 18.52 11.67
CA GLY A 50 21.53 18.95 12.90
C GLY A 50 20.66 18.96 14.17
N GLU A 51 19.38 18.62 14.09
CA GLU A 51 18.43 18.54 15.21
C GLU A 51 17.39 17.45 14.94
N ALA A 52 16.99 16.69 15.97
CA ALA A 52 16.01 15.63 15.83
C ALA A 52 14.57 16.18 15.70
N LYS A 53 13.89 15.92 14.57
CA LYS A 53 12.47 16.32 14.36
C LYS A 53 11.65 15.24 13.67
N SER A 54 10.34 15.30 13.87
CA SER A 54 9.34 14.44 13.19
C SER A 54 8.90 14.97 11.82
N HIS A 55 9.33 16.18 11.47
CA HIS A 55 9.10 16.86 10.20
C HIS A 55 10.29 17.78 9.91
N HIS A 56 10.85 17.69 8.71
CA HIS A 56 11.94 18.52 8.21
C HIS A 56 11.62 19.03 6.82
N VAL A 57 12.12 20.23 6.49
CA VAL A 57 12.10 20.80 5.14
C VAL A 57 13.53 21.22 4.80
N PHE A 58 14.14 20.50 3.87
CA PHE A 58 15.50 20.78 3.39
C PHE A 58 15.41 21.58 2.09
N THR A 59 16.11 22.72 1.98
CA THR A 59 16.39 23.32 0.67
C THR A 59 17.29 22.38 -0.11
N PHE A 60 16.83 21.92 -1.26
CA PHE A 60 17.60 21.05 -2.16
C PHE A 60 18.39 21.88 -3.18
N GLY A 61 17.82 23.02 -3.62
CA GLY A 61 18.50 24.01 -4.44
C GLY A 61 17.53 24.81 -5.31
N THR A 62 17.98 25.91 -5.88
CA THR A 62 17.22 26.75 -6.80
C THR A 62 17.04 26.04 -8.15
N LEU A 63 15.79 25.89 -8.59
CA LEU A 63 15.40 25.36 -9.90
C LEU A 63 14.93 26.52 -10.78
N GLN A 64 15.60 26.79 -11.90
CA GLN A 64 15.24 27.86 -12.84
C GLN A 64 15.45 27.41 -14.30
N GLU A 65 14.65 27.98 -15.20
CA GLU A 65 14.68 27.77 -16.67
C GLU A 65 14.57 26.30 -17.15
N CYS A 66 14.20 25.37 -16.25
CA CYS A 66 14.09 23.94 -16.52
C CYS A 66 12.62 23.54 -16.53
N ARG A 67 12.07 23.27 -17.73
CA ARG A 67 10.68 22.85 -17.91
C ARG A 67 10.41 21.53 -17.18
N PHE A 68 9.26 21.40 -16.53
CA PHE A 68 8.91 20.14 -15.86
C PHE A 68 7.42 19.80 -15.96
N MET A 69 7.13 18.52 -15.70
CA MET A 69 5.82 18.02 -15.28
C MET A 69 5.97 17.29 -13.95
N CYS A 70 5.10 17.57 -12.99
CA CYS A 70 5.09 16.90 -11.69
C CYS A 70 3.69 16.36 -11.36
N LEU A 71 3.64 15.34 -10.51
CA LEU A 71 2.40 14.81 -9.91
C LEU A 71 2.42 15.12 -8.41
N PHE A 72 1.36 15.76 -7.93
CA PHE A 72 1.27 16.21 -6.54
C PHE A 72 -0.08 15.87 -5.92
N ARG A 73 -0.11 15.72 -4.60
CA ARG A 73 -1.30 15.34 -3.84
C ARG A 73 -2.00 16.59 -3.28
N PHE A 74 -3.16 16.92 -3.85
CA PHE A 74 -3.90 18.15 -3.51
C PHE A 74 -5.04 17.94 -2.51
N LYS A 75 -5.46 16.69 -2.29
CA LYS A 75 -6.40 16.22 -1.26
C LYS A 75 -5.95 14.88 -0.70
N LEU A 76 -6.54 14.35 0.38
CA LEU A 76 -6.08 13.07 0.96
C LEU A 76 -6.08 11.92 -0.06
N TRP A 77 -7.09 11.91 -0.92
CA TRP A 77 -7.36 10.86 -1.92
C TRP A 77 -6.81 11.17 -3.31
N TRP A 78 -6.60 12.44 -3.64
CA TRP A 78 -6.47 12.88 -5.03
C TRP A 78 -5.10 13.47 -5.34
N MET A 79 -4.54 12.99 -6.45
CA MET A 79 -3.36 13.56 -7.10
C MET A 79 -3.76 14.18 -8.43
N THR A 80 -3.00 15.19 -8.85
CA THR A 80 -3.12 15.80 -10.19
C THR A 80 -1.75 16.25 -10.68
N GLN A 81 -1.67 16.61 -11.97
CA GLN A 81 -0.44 17.11 -12.59
C GLN A 81 -0.34 18.64 -12.55
N ARG A 82 0.90 19.16 -12.46
CA ARG A 82 1.24 20.55 -12.81
C ARG A 82 2.44 20.56 -13.75
N MET A 83 2.55 21.61 -14.56
CA MET A 83 3.72 21.93 -15.35
C MET A 83 4.22 23.33 -14.97
N GLY A 84 5.52 23.56 -15.11
CA GLY A 84 6.19 24.81 -14.75
C GLY A 84 7.61 24.87 -15.29
N SER A 85 8.37 25.89 -14.86
CA SER A 85 9.77 26.07 -15.30
C SER A 85 10.74 26.55 -14.20
N SER A 86 10.27 26.82 -12.98
CA SER A 86 11.14 27.14 -11.84
C SER A 86 10.57 26.62 -10.51
N GLY A 87 11.35 26.67 -9.43
CA GLY A 87 10.99 26.07 -8.15
C GLY A 87 9.66 26.58 -7.59
N ARG A 88 9.30 27.86 -7.80
CA ARG A 88 8.00 28.42 -7.35
C ARG A 88 6.78 27.77 -7.98
N ASP A 89 6.96 27.07 -9.10
CA ASP A 89 5.87 26.35 -9.75
C ASP A 89 5.59 24.98 -9.11
N VAL A 90 6.50 24.43 -8.31
CA VAL A 90 6.38 23.08 -7.75
C VAL A 90 5.37 23.10 -6.58
N PRO A 91 4.22 22.42 -6.68
CA PRO A 91 3.26 22.38 -5.58
C PRO A 91 3.84 21.66 -4.35
N LEU A 92 3.27 21.98 -3.20
CA LEU A 92 3.46 21.20 -1.98
C LEU A 92 2.98 19.75 -2.23
N GLU A 93 3.55 18.78 -1.50
CA GLU A 93 3.17 17.37 -1.64
C GLU A 93 3.35 16.79 -3.06
N THR A 94 4.38 17.25 -3.78
CA THR A 94 4.81 16.65 -5.05
C THR A 94 5.47 15.28 -4.80
N GLN A 95 4.91 14.22 -5.39
CA GLN A 95 5.37 12.83 -5.21
C GLN A 95 6.14 12.27 -6.42
N PHE A 96 6.15 12.98 -7.54
CA PHE A 96 6.92 12.62 -8.73
C PHE A 96 7.20 13.89 -9.55
N MET A 97 8.39 14.00 -10.14
CA MET A 97 8.76 15.10 -11.03
C MET A 97 9.60 14.57 -12.21
N LEU A 98 9.28 15.04 -13.41
CA LEU A 98 10.05 14.86 -14.64
C LEU A 98 10.47 16.23 -15.16
N ILE A 99 11.77 16.47 -15.24
CA ILE A 99 12.39 17.72 -15.70
C ILE A 99 13.00 17.48 -17.08
N GLU A 100 12.77 18.42 -18.00
CA GLU A 100 13.43 18.56 -19.30
C GLU A 100 14.58 19.56 -19.15
N VAL A 101 15.81 19.04 -19.07
CA VAL A 101 17.03 19.85 -19.00
C VAL A 101 17.46 20.17 -20.44
N PRO A 102 17.47 21.46 -20.85
CA PRO A 102 17.67 21.83 -22.24
C PRO A 102 19.06 21.43 -22.78
N ALA A 103 19.19 21.45 -24.10
CA ALA A 103 20.48 21.31 -24.77
C ALA A 103 21.38 22.51 -24.45
N THR A 104 22.66 22.23 -24.16
CA THR A 104 23.70 23.28 -24.05
C THR A 104 23.92 23.91 -25.43
N ALA A 105 23.79 25.22 -25.53
CA ALA A 105 23.96 25.94 -26.80
C ALA A 105 25.37 25.70 -27.38
N ALA A 106 25.44 25.33 -28.65
CA ALA A 106 26.68 25.02 -29.35
C ALA A 106 27.60 26.25 -29.41
N GLY A 107 28.61 26.28 -28.54
CA GLY A 107 29.55 27.40 -28.38
C GLY A 107 29.97 27.68 -26.93
N ALA A 108 29.20 27.23 -25.93
CA ALA A 108 29.67 27.20 -24.55
C ALA A 108 30.73 26.09 -24.38
N GLY A 109 31.98 26.47 -24.08
CA GLY A 109 33.15 25.60 -24.25
C GLY A 109 33.52 24.69 -23.09
N HIS A 110 34.41 23.74 -23.42
CA HIS A 110 35.06 22.70 -22.59
C HIS A 110 34.23 21.46 -22.19
N ASP A 111 34.58 20.36 -22.85
CA ASP A 111 34.83 19.04 -22.26
C ASP A 111 33.65 18.27 -21.62
N GLY A 112 32.50 18.29 -22.30
CA GLY A 112 31.40 17.35 -22.07
C GLY A 112 30.68 16.98 -23.37
N GLY A 113 30.85 15.75 -23.84
CA GLY A 113 30.23 15.25 -25.09
C GLY A 113 28.73 14.96 -24.95
N GLY A 114 27.91 16.00 -24.84
CA GLY A 114 26.45 15.90 -24.89
C GLY A 114 25.90 16.37 -26.23
N ASP A 115 25.21 15.49 -26.96
CA ASP A 115 24.50 15.82 -28.20
C ASP A 115 23.49 16.97 -28.00
N GLY A 116 23.09 17.61 -29.10
CA GLY A 116 22.18 18.78 -29.12
C GLY A 116 20.73 18.53 -28.68
N GLU A 117 20.46 17.39 -28.06
CA GLU A 117 19.16 16.94 -27.55
C GLU A 117 18.98 17.30 -26.06
N PRO A 118 17.74 17.41 -25.55
CA PRO A 118 17.47 17.55 -24.12
C PRO A 118 17.86 16.30 -23.32
N VAL A 119 18.04 16.46 -22.01
CA VAL A 119 18.22 15.38 -21.05
C VAL A 119 17.03 15.38 -20.09
N TYR A 120 16.42 14.23 -19.90
CA TYR A 120 15.28 14.04 -19.00
C TYR A 120 15.77 13.57 -17.64
N VAL A 121 15.25 14.18 -16.57
CA VAL A 121 15.59 13.87 -15.18
C VAL A 121 14.33 13.56 -14.41
N VAL A 122 14.24 12.35 -13.86
CA VAL A 122 13.19 11.98 -12.91
C VAL A 122 13.69 12.25 -11.50
N MET A 123 12.88 12.90 -10.67
CA MET A 123 13.04 12.97 -9.23
C MET A 123 11.84 12.29 -8.57
N LEU A 124 12.12 11.32 -7.68
CA LEU A 124 11.11 10.47 -7.04
C LEU A 124 11.34 10.41 -5.52
N PRO A 125 10.56 11.15 -4.72
CA PRO A 125 10.48 10.96 -3.28
C PRO A 125 10.14 9.53 -2.87
N LEU A 126 10.77 9.06 -1.78
CA LEU A 126 10.68 7.69 -1.29
C LEU A 126 10.13 7.60 0.14
N LEU A 127 9.93 6.35 0.60
CA LEU A 127 9.72 6.02 2.01
C LEU A 127 11.04 5.47 2.59
N GLU A 128 11.55 6.10 3.65
CA GLU A 128 12.79 5.71 4.31
C GLU A 128 12.55 5.47 5.82
N GLY A 129 12.90 4.28 6.31
CA GLY A 129 12.66 3.93 7.71
C GLY A 129 11.18 4.09 8.10
N LYS A 130 10.86 5.07 8.94
CA LYS A 130 9.50 5.48 9.36
C LYS A 130 9.00 6.78 8.71
N PHE A 131 9.82 7.41 7.86
CA PHE A 131 9.56 8.70 7.23
C PHE A 131 9.12 8.54 5.78
N ARG A 132 8.32 9.50 5.32
CA ARG A 132 7.94 9.70 3.93
C ARG A 132 8.53 11.02 3.44
N ALA A 133 9.06 11.02 2.22
CA ALA A 133 9.48 12.24 1.54
C ALA A 133 8.41 12.79 0.58
N ALA A 134 8.52 14.08 0.29
CA ALA A 134 7.84 14.78 -0.80
C ALA A 134 8.72 15.95 -1.30
N LEU A 135 8.49 16.41 -2.53
CA LEU A 135 9.02 17.66 -3.05
C LEU A 135 8.02 18.80 -2.84
N GLN A 136 8.54 20.03 -2.73
CA GLN A 136 7.76 21.26 -2.73
C GLN A 136 8.58 22.44 -3.25
N GLY A 137 7.90 23.48 -3.73
CA GLY A 137 8.48 24.75 -4.13
C GLY A 137 8.32 25.86 -3.09
N ASN A 138 9.04 26.98 -3.27
CA ASN A 138 8.79 28.22 -2.52
C ASN A 138 8.96 29.49 -3.38
N GLU A 139 8.68 30.65 -2.79
CA GLU A 139 8.69 31.96 -3.47
C GLU A 139 10.07 32.42 -3.99
N HIS A 140 11.15 31.75 -3.60
CA HIS A 140 12.54 32.03 -3.98
C HIS A 140 13.07 31.13 -5.12
N ASP A 141 12.19 30.37 -5.78
CA ASP A 141 12.54 29.31 -6.75
C ASP A 141 13.35 28.15 -6.17
N GLU A 142 13.40 27.99 -4.85
CA GLU A 142 13.97 26.79 -4.25
C GLU A 142 13.04 25.59 -4.43
N LEU A 143 13.61 24.49 -4.93
CA LEU A 143 13.08 23.16 -4.72
C LEU A 143 13.49 22.68 -3.33
N GLN A 144 12.55 22.16 -2.58
CA GLN A 144 12.74 21.66 -1.21
C GLN A 144 12.31 20.19 -1.10
N ILE A 145 12.99 19.43 -0.25
CA ILE A 145 12.60 18.08 0.15
C ILE A 145 11.98 18.15 1.55
N CYS A 146 10.69 17.88 1.64
CA CYS A 146 10.00 17.64 2.91
C CYS A 146 10.18 16.16 3.30
N ILE A 147 10.46 15.87 4.57
CA ILE A 147 10.27 14.53 5.14
C ILE A 147 9.44 14.61 6.43
N GLU A 148 8.53 13.66 6.61
CA GLU A 148 7.76 13.54 7.86
C GLU A 148 7.48 12.10 8.28
N SER A 149 7.43 11.88 9.60
CA SER A 149 6.91 10.65 10.21
C SER A 149 5.42 10.75 10.53
N GLY A 150 4.87 11.95 10.70
CA GLY A 150 3.51 12.19 11.21
C GLY A 150 3.30 11.80 12.69
N ASP A 151 4.37 11.53 13.44
CA ASP A 151 4.32 11.24 14.88
C ASP A 151 5.43 12.04 15.59
N LYS A 152 5.05 12.92 16.53
CA LYS A 152 5.98 13.81 17.26
C LYS A 152 7.05 13.05 18.05
N THR A 153 6.80 11.78 18.39
CA THR A 153 7.75 10.89 19.09
C THR A 153 8.74 10.20 18.15
N VAL A 154 8.43 10.15 16.84
CA VAL A 154 9.29 9.53 15.82
C VAL A 154 10.05 10.63 15.10
N GLN A 155 11.30 10.81 15.53
CA GLN A 155 12.18 11.87 15.09
C GLN A 155 13.41 11.32 14.38
N THR A 156 14.02 12.12 13.51
CA THR A 156 15.31 11.86 12.86
C THR A 156 16.13 13.13 12.80
N GLU A 157 17.45 13.01 12.75
CA GLU A 157 18.39 14.12 12.52
C GLU A 157 18.78 14.25 11.03
N GLN A 158 18.41 13.27 10.20
CA GLN A 158 18.78 13.18 8.78
C GLN A 158 17.79 12.35 7.96
N GLY A 159 17.88 12.46 6.62
CA GLY A 159 17.42 11.43 5.69
C GLY A 159 18.55 11.08 4.72
N VAL A 160 18.65 9.82 4.28
CA VAL A 160 19.80 9.30 3.50
C VAL A 160 19.40 8.93 2.07
N ASN A 161 18.16 8.49 1.86
CA ASN A 161 17.61 8.05 0.58
C ASN A 161 16.22 8.68 0.35
N MET A 162 16.09 9.98 0.64
CA MET A 162 14.81 10.71 0.62
C MET A 162 14.23 10.81 -0.80
N VAL A 163 15.06 11.08 -1.79
CA VAL A 163 14.68 11.22 -3.19
C VAL A 163 15.62 10.40 -4.05
N TYR A 164 15.10 9.58 -4.96
CA TYR A 164 15.88 8.97 -6.03
C TYR A 164 15.84 9.84 -7.28
N ILE A 165 16.99 10.03 -7.92
CA ILE A 165 17.16 10.78 -9.16
C ILE A 165 17.71 9.87 -10.24
N HIS A 166 17.16 9.98 -11.45
CA HIS A 166 17.54 9.20 -12.62
C HIS A 166 17.59 10.06 -13.88
N ALA A 167 18.54 9.79 -14.78
CA ALA A 167 18.79 10.57 -15.99
C ALA A 167 18.70 9.74 -17.28
N GLY A 168 18.18 10.32 -18.36
CA GLY A 168 18.10 9.67 -19.67
C GLY A 168 17.79 10.62 -20.83
N THR A 169 17.66 10.07 -22.04
CA THR A 169 17.38 10.84 -23.28
C THR A 169 15.96 10.66 -23.81
N ASN A 170 15.19 9.70 -23.28
CA ASN A 170 13.78 9.50 -23.58
C ASN A 170 12.99 9.56 -22.27
N PRO A 171 11.92 10.39 -22.15
CA PRO A 171 11.22 10.59 -20.89
C PRO A 171 10.50 9.31 -20.41
N PHE A 172 9.93 8.52 -21.31
CA PHE A 172 9.20 7.29 -20.98
C PHE A 172 10.14 6.18 -20.48
N ASP A 173 11.29 6.04 -21.13
CA ASP A 173 12.34 5.12 -20.69
C ASP A 173 12.96 5.59 -19.36
N THR A 174 13.22 6.89 -19.21
CA THR A 174 13.79 7.45 -17.96
C THR A 174 12.87 7.18 -16.77
N ILE A 175 11.55 7.34 -16.91
CA ILE A 175 10.57 6.94 -15.89
C ILE A 175 10.65 5.44 -15.62
N THR A 176 10.63 4.61 -16.67
CA THR A 176 10.64 3.15 -16.53
C THR A 176 11.90 2.63 -15.83
N GLN A 177 13.07 3.16 -16.17
CA GLN A 177 14.34 2.78 -15.55
C GLN A 177 14.50 3.37 -14.15
N ALA A 178 13.95 4.57 -13.89
CA ALA A 178 13.96 5.17 -12.55
C ALA A 178 13.25 4.27 -11.52
N ILE A 179 12.03 3.83 -11.84
CA ILE A 179 11.29 2.92 -10.94
C ILE A 179 12.04 1.57 -10.85
N LYS A 180 12.63 1.04 -11.94
CA LYS A 180 13.42 -0.22 -11.93
C LYS A 180 14.65 -0.17 -11.03
N ALA A 181 15.33 0.98 -10.97
CA ALA A 181 16.44 1.17 -10.03
C ALA A 181 15.96 1.20 -8.57
N VAL A 182 14.82 1.83 -8.28
CA VAL A 182 14.23 1.87 -6.94
C VAL A 182 13.68 0.52 -6.50
N GLU A 183 13.06 -0.27 -7.39
CA GLU A 183 12.70 -1.67 -7.10
C GLU A 183 13.95 -2.46 -6.67
N LYS A 184 15.04 -2.34 -7.44
CA LYS A 184 16.28 -3.07 -7.21
C LYS A 184 16.98 -2.68 -5.90
N ARG A 185 16.90 -1.40 -5.49
CA ARG A 185 17.48 -0.92 -4.23
C ARG A 185 16.61 -1.21 -3.01
N MET A 186 15.29 -0.99 -3.12
CA MET A 186 14.38 -1.03 -1.97
C MET A 186 13.80 -2.43 -1.75
N GLN A 187 13.66 -3.24 -2.80
CA GLN A 187 13.13 -4.62 -2.78
C GLN A 187 11.72 -4.78 -2.14
N THR A 188 10.98 -3.68 -1.96
CA THR A 188 9.66 -3.63 -1.30
C THR A 188 8.46 -3.81 -2.24
N PHE A 189 8.68 -3.87 -3.55
CA PHE A 189 7.62 -4.00 -4.56
C PHE A 189 8.13 -4.68 -5.84
N HIS A 190 7.24 -4.86 -6.82
CA HIS A 190 7.59 -5.32 -8.17
C HIS A 190 6.96 -4.46 -9.26
N HIS A 191 7.60 -4.42 -10.43
CA HIS A 191 7.04 -3.81 -11.63
C HIS A 191 5.84 -4.58 -12.20
N ARG A 192 5.05 -3.90 -13.03
CA ARG A 192 3.89 -4.50 -13.72
C ARG A 192 4.28 -5.68 -14.62
N ASP A 193 5.44 -5.61 -15.29
CA ASP A 193 5.97 -6.69 -16.13
C ASP A 193 6.37 -7.96 -15.35
N LYS A 194 6.58 -7.85 -14.03
CA LYS A 194 6.86 -8.96 -13.11
C LYS A 194 5.62 -9.48 -12.35
N LYS A 195 4.49 -8.77 -12.40
CA LYS A 195 3.25 -9.16 -11.70
C LYS A 195 2.44 -10.11 -12.57
N LYS A 196 1.93 -11.19 -11.97
CA LYS A 196 0.94 -12.06 -12.64
C LYS A 196 -0.34 -11.26 -12.87
N MET A 197 -0.73 -11.12 -14.14
CA MET A 197 -2.02 -10.53 -14.52
C MET A 197 -3.17 -11.43 -14.01
N PRO A 198 -4.17 -10.89 -13.30
CA PRO A 198 -5.36 -11.66 -12.90
C PRO A 198 -6.22 -12.05 -14.11
N SER A 199 -6.80 -13.26 -14.08
CA SER A 199 -7.66 -13.78 -15.16
C SER A 199 -8.98 -13.02 -15.33
N PHE A 200 -9.39 -12.20 -14.36
CA PHE A 200 -10.58 -11.36 -14.51
C PHE A 200 -10.40 -10.21 -15.50
N LEU A 201 -9.16 -9.90 -15.90
CA LEU A 201 -8.88 -8.87 -16.91
C LEU A 201 -9.27 -9.30 -18.34
N ASP A 202 -9.46 -10.61 -18.58
CA ASP A 202 -9.94 -11.16 -19.84
C ASP A 202 -11.48 -11.06 -20.00
N TRP A 203 -12.18 -10.48 -19.01
CA TRP A 203 -13.63 -10.53 -18.88
C TRP A 203 -14.27 -9.14 -18.79
N PHE A 204 -15.46 -9.00 -19.39
CA PHE A 204 -16.34 -7.88 -19.04
C PHE A 204 -16.79 -8.03 -17.58
N GLY A 205 -16.55 -6.99 -16.79
CA GLY A 205 -16.92 -6.93 -15.38
C GLY A 205 -17.91 -5.81 -15.09
N TRP A 206 -18.73 -5.99 -14.05
CA TRP A 206 -19.67 -4.98 -13.57
C TRP A 206 -19.41 -4.66 -12.10
N CYS A 207 -19.51 -3.38 -11.76
CA CYS A 207 -19.43 -2.85 -10.41
C CYS A 207 -20.77 -2.21 -10.04
N THR A 208 -21.28 -2.47 -8.84
CA THR A 208 -22.61 -1.99 -8.42
C THR A 208 -22.65 -0.49 -8.07
N TRP A 209 -21.51 0.15 -7.85
CA TRP A 209 -21.43 1.54 -7.36
C TRP A 209 -22.20 2.54 -8.22
N ASP A 210 -21.86 2.68 -9.50
CA ASP A 210 -22.50 3.67 -10.39
C ASP A 210 -23.99 3.36 -10.71
N ALA A 211 -24.50 2.20 -10.25
CA ALA A 211 -25.89 1.77 -10.44
C ALA A 211 -26.77 1.95 -9.20
N PHE A 212 -26.19 1.98 -7.99
CA PHE A 212 -26.95 2.02 -6.72
C PHE A 212 -26.34 2.89 -5.61
N TYR A 213 -25.08 3.31 -5.74
CA TYR A 213 -24.26 3.79 -4.63
C TYR A 213 -24.41 2.85 -3.41
N THR A 214 -24.64 3.41 -2.21
CA THR A 214 -24.87 2.66 -0.97
C THR A 214 -26.18 1.87 -0.93
N ASP A 215 -27.11 2.06 -1.88
CA ASP A 215 -28.44 1.43 -1.87
C ASP A 215 -28.47 0.03 -2.52
N VAL A 216 -27.29 -0.55 -2.80
CA VAL A 216 -27.17 -1.90 -3.38
C VAL A 216 -27.89 -2.96 -2.52
N THR A 217 -28.60 -3.87 -3.17
CA THR A 217 -29.35 -4.99 -2.56
C THR A 217 -29.10 -6.28 -3.32
N ALA A 218 -29.31 -7.44 -2.69
CA ALA A 218 -29.19 -8.73 -3.36
C ALA A 218 -30.09 -8.85 -4.61
N ASP A 219 -31.34 -8.37 -4.54
CA ASP A 219 -32.24 -8.38 -5.70
C ASP A 219 -31.85 -7.36 -6.78
N GLY A 220 -31.30 -6.20 -6.40
CA GLY A 220 -30.74 -5.21 -7.32
C GLY A 220 -29.58 -5.76 -8.14
N VAL A 221 -28.63 -6.47 -7.49
CA VAL A 221 -27.53 -7.17 -8.18
C VAL A 221 -28.09 -8.12 -9.24
N LYS A 222 -29.07 -8.95 -8.87
CA LYS A 222 -29.66 -9.94 -9.79
C LYS A 222 -30.46 -9.32 -10.93
N GLN A 223 -31.15 -8.21 -10.67
CA GLN A 223 -31.82 -7.43 -11.73
C GLN A 223 -30.81 -6.81 -12.70
N GLY A 224 -29.71 -6.25 -12.20
CA GLY A 224 -28.62 -5.70 -13.03
C GLY A 224 -27.95 -6.77 -13.91
N LEU A 225 -27.62 -7.93 -13.34
CA LEU A 225 -27.06 -9.07 -14.10
C LEU A 225 -28.01 -9.54 -15.21
N ARG A 226 -29.31 -9.67 -14.92
CA ARG A 226 -30.33 -10.00 -15.95
C ARG A 226 -30.45 -8.92 -17.01
N SER A 227 -30.42 -7.64 -16.63
CA SER A 227 -30.47 -6.51 -17.57
C SER A 227 -29.27 -6.50 -18.53
N LEU A 228 -28.05 -6.63 -18.01
CA LEU A 228 -26.82 -6.69 -18.81
C LEU A 228 -26.78 -7.93 -19.73
N ALA A 229 -27.24 -9.09 -19.24
CA ALA A 229 -27.37 -10.29 -20.06
C ALA A 229 -28.38 -10.13 -21.20
N ASN A 230 -29.55 -9.55 -20.92
CA ASN A 230 -30.59 -9.25 -21.93
C ASN A 230 -30.11 -8.21 -22.95
N GLY A 231 -29.25 -7.27 -22.54
CA GLY A 231 -28.55 -6.32 -23.42
C GLY A 231 -27.41 -6.93 -24.25
N GLY A 232 -27.16 -8.24 -24.14
CA GLY A 232 -26.09 -8.93 -24.88
C GLY A 232 -24.68 -8.82 -24.28
N ALA A 233 -24.55 -8.21 -23.09
CA ALA A 233 -23.27 -8.00 -22.40
C ALA A 233 -23.23 -8.66 -21.00
N PRO A 234 -23.44 -9.99 -20.87
CA PRO A 234 -23.44 -10.67 -19.57
C PRO A 234 -22.04 -10.61 -18.92
N PRO A 235 -21.88 -9.95 -17.74
CA PRO A 235 -20.59 -9.84 -17.08
C PRO A 235 -20.14 -11.19 -16.52
N ARG A 236 -18.83 -11.42 -16.51
CA ARG A 236 -18.19 -12.60 -15.90
C ARG A 236 -17.37 -12.25 -14.65
N PHE A 237 -17.21 -10.98 -14.36
CA PHE A 237 -16.66 -10.47 -13.11
C PHE A 237 -17.70 -9.53 -12.46
N LEU A 238 -17.87 -9.63 -11.14
CA LEU A 238 -18.78 -8.79 -10.35
C LEU A 238 -18.02 -8.18 -9.18
N ILE A 239 -18.19 -6.88 -8.95
CA ILE A 239 -17.86 -6.22 -7.68
C ILE A 239 -19.17 -5.78 -7.03
N ILE A 240 -19.50 -6.37 -5.88
CA ILE A 240 -20.50 -5.84 -4.97
C ILE A 240 -19.81 -4.73 -4.18
N ASP A 241 -20.03 -3.50 -4.62
CA ASP A 241 -19.39 -2.31 -4.06
C ASP A 241 -20.04 -1.87 -2.73
N ASP A 242 -19.69 -0.69 -2.24
CA ASP A 242 -20.11 -0.17 -0.93
C ASP A 242 -21.65 -0.24 -0.69
N GLY A 243 -22.05 -0.41 0.58
CA GLY A 243 -23.42 -0.53 1.03
C GLY A 243 -23.88 -1.94 1.43
N TRP A 244 -23.05 -2.98 1.36
CA TRP A 244 -23.39 -4.35 1.78
C TRP A 244 -23.11 -4.64 3.28
N GLN A 245 -22.26 -3.84 3.91
CA GLN A 245 -21.71 -4.05 5.27
C GLN A 245 -22.68 -3.64 6.39
N GLN A 246 -22.55 -4.23 7.58
CA GLN A 246 -23.22 -3.78 8.80
C GLN A 246 -22.54 -2.52 9.35
N ILE A 247 -23.24 -1.38 9.34
CA ILE A 247 -22.73 -0.07 9.75
C ILE A 247 -23.68 0.65 10.71
N GLY A 248 -23.19 1.73 11.32
CA GLY A 248 -23.97 2.69 12.10
C GLY A 248 -23.25 4.03 12.29
N THR A 249 -23.97 5.01 12.82
CA THR A 249 -23.53 6.36 13.18
C THR A 249 -23.74 6.60 14.69
N GLU A 250 -23.36 7.77 15.20
CA GLU A 250 -23.54 8.10 16.63
C GLU A 250 -24.97 8.56 16.98
N ASP A 251 -25.78 8.94 15.99
CA ASP A 251 -27.16 9.38 16.19
C ASP A 251 -28.18 8.21 16.22
N ASP A 252 -27.79 7.03 15.71
CA ASP A 252 -28.67 5.83 15.59
C ASP A 252 -29.14 5.27 16.95
N ASP A 253 -28.51 5.65 18.07
CA ASP A 253 -28.93 5.30 19.44
C ASP A 253 -30.10 6.19 19.96
N THR A 254 -30.70 7.06 19.12
CA THR A 254 -31.81 7.96 19.52
C THR A 254 -33.12 7.72 18.74
N ASP A 255 -34.07 7.03 19.38
CA ASP A 255 -35.39 6.65 18.84
C ASP A 255 -36.32 7.82 18.41
N GLU A 256 -35.95 9.09 18.65
CA GLU A 256 -36.88 10.23 18.49
C GLU A 256 -36.74 11.03 17.17
N HIS A 257 -35.66 10.89 16.39
CA HIS A 257 -35.40 11.75 15.21
C HIS A 257 -35.03 11.01 13.91
N PRO A 258 -36.02 10.44 13.18
CA PRO A 258 -35.78 9.93 11.84
C PRO A 258 -35.43 11.07 10.87
N ALA A 259 -34.28 10.94 10.20
CA ALA A 259 -33.75 11.88 9.22
C ALA A 259 -33.46 13.30 9.74
N VAL A 260 -32.48 13.41 10.66
CA VAL A 260 -31.50 14.50 10.52
C VAL A 260 -30.93 14.39 9.11
N ALA A 261 -31.05 15.45 8.30
CA ALA A 261 -30.59 15.40 6.91
C ALA A 261 -29.09 15.14 6.87
N VAL A 262 -28.66 14.16 6.06
CA VAL A 262 -27.24 13.74 5.94
C VAL A 262 -26.38 14.96 5.66
N GLN A 263 -25.71 15.45 6.70
CA GLN A 263 -24.86 16.63 6.60
C GLN A 263 -23.66 16.25 5.75
N GLU A 264 -23.42 16.99 4.66
CA GLU A 264 -22.47 16.58 3.61
C GLU A 264 -21.07 16.36 4.21
N GLY A 265 -20.67 15.09 4.35
CA GLY A 265 -19.44 14.66 5.03
C GLY A 265 -19.67 13.67 6.18
N ALA A 266 -20.81 13.72 6.88
CA ALA A 266 -21.12 12.85 8.01
C ALA A 266 -21.10 11.35 7.64
N GLN A 267 -21.43 11.00 6.39
CA GLN A 267 -21.33 9.63 5.86
C GLN A 267 -19.90 9.05 5.94
N PHE A 268 -18.86 9.91 5.98
CA PHE A 268 -17.47 9.46 6.15
C PHE A 268 -17.15 9.04 7.59
N ALA A 269 -18.01 9.35 8.56
CA ALA A 269 -17.86 8.94 9.96
C ALA A 269 -18.68 7.69 10.34
N SER A 270 -19.55 7.18 9.46
CA SER A 270 -20.22 5.88 9.65
C SER A 270 -19.19 4.77 9.88
N ARG A 271 -19.42 3.88 10.84
CA ARG A 271 -18.45 2.86 11.28
C ARG A 271 -18.99 1.45 11.12
N LEU A 272 -18.10 0.48 10.90
CA LEU A 272 -18.44 -0.93 10.84
C LEU A 272 -18.89 -1.44 12.21
N THR A 273 -20.15 -1.88 12.32
CA THR A 273 -20.75 -2.40 13.56
C THR A 273 -20.76 -3.92 13.62
N GLY A 274 -20.53 -4.61 12.49
CA GLY A 274 -20.44 -6.07 12.40
C GLY A 274 -19.68 -6.55 11.17
N ILE A 275 -19.25 -7.81 11.19
CA ILE A 275 -18.45 -8.44 10.12
C ILE A 275 -19.33 -9.00 8.98
N LYS A 276 -20.60 -9.29 9.27
CA LYS A 276 -21.52 -9.95 8.34
C LYS A 276 -22.17 -8.96 7.37
N GLU A 277 -22.98 -9.48 6.45
CA GLU A 277 -23.79 -8.67 5.55
C GLU A 277 -24.97 -8.02 6.29
N ASN A 278 -25.42 -6.86 5.81
CA ASN A 278 -26.60 -6.18 6.35
C ASN A 278 -27.92 -6.74 5.80
N VAL A 279 -29.03 -6.24 6.35
CA VAL A 279 -30.42 -6.68 6.05
C VAL A 279 -30.84 -6.59 4.57
N LYS A 280 -30.06 -5.92 3.70
CA LYS A 280 -30.28 -5.87 2.24
C LYS A 280 -29.75 -7.11 1.50
N PHE A 281 -28.97 -7.95 2.18
CA PHE A 281 -28.35 -9.16 1.67
C PHE A 281 -28.69 -10.42 2.47
N GLN A 282 -29.12 -10.30 3.72
CA GLN A 282 -29.64 -11.41 4.53
C GLN A 282 -30.91 -12.03 3.91
N SER A 283 -31.12 -13.34 4.10
CA SER A 283 -32.33 -14.01 3.62
C SER A 283 -33.57 -13.51 4.37
N LYS A 284 -34.61 -13.14 3.63
CA LYS A 284 -35.92 -12.73 4.18
C LYS A 284 -36.84 -13.90 4.52
N ASN A 285 -36.47 -15.13 4.13
CA ASN A 285 -37.23 -16.36 4.35
C ASN A 285 -36.35 -17.40 5.06
N GLY A 286 -36.80 -17.91 6.21
CA GLY A 286 -36.15 -19.00 6.96
C GLY A 286 -36.32 -20.37 6.30
N GLY A 287 -35.90 -20.49 5.03
CA GLY A 287 -36.27 -21.58 4.13
C GLY A 287 -35.11 -22.24 3.38
N ALA A 288 -33.88 -22.18 3.89
CA ALA A 288 -32.70 -22.86 3.32
C ALA A 288 -31.58 -23.11 4.35
N GLY A 289 -31.94 -23.64 5.53
CA GLY A 289 -31.03 -23.77 6.68
C GLY A 289 -30.83 -22.44 7.40
N GLU A 290 -31.15 -22.39 8.70
CA GLU A 290 -31.27 -21.14 9.46
C GLU A 290 -29.93 -20.40 9.66
N ASP A 291 -28.79 -21.09 9.47
CA ASP A 291 -27.44 -20.54 9.62
C ASP A 291 -26.79 -20.03 8.31
N THR A 292 -27.41 -20.22 7.14
CA THR A 292 -26.79 -19.88 5.83
C THR A 292 -26.76 -18.36 5.59
N PRO A 293 -25.59 -17.72 5.36
CA PRO A 293 -25.53 -16.30 5.01
C PRO A 293 -26.27 -16.01 3.69
N GLY A 294 -27.05 -14.94 3.65
CA GLY A 294 -27.76 -14.52 2.44
C GLY A 294 -26.80 -13.96 1.37
N LEU A 295 -25.67 -13.37 1.78
CA LEU A 295 -24.58 -13.03 0.86
C LEU A 295 -24.01 -14.29 0.16
N ARG A 296 -23.89 -15.41 0.87
CA ARG A 296 -23.48 -16.69 0.28
C ARG A 296 -24.49 -17.18 -0.75
N MET A 297 -25.78 -17.16 -0.41
CA MET A 297 -26.86 -17.56 -1.33
C MET A 297 -26.82 -16.72 -2.62
N LEU A 298 -26.61 -15.41 -2.51
CA LEU A 298 -26.42 -14.53 -3.66
C LEU A 298 -25.20 -14.92 -4.50
N VAL A 299 -24.04 -15.17 -3.88
CA VAL A 299 -22.81 -15.56 -4.59
C VAL A 299 -22.98 -16.89 -5.34
N GLU A 300 -23.64 -17.87 -4.72
CA GLU A 300 -23.98 -19.15 -5.35
C GLU A 300 -24.97 -18.96 -6.52
N GLU A 301 -26.03 -18.14 -6.36
CA GLU A 301 -27.01 -17.82 -7.41
C GLU A 301 -26.37 -17.09 -8.61
N VAL A 302 -25.52 -16.07 -8.40
CA VAL A 302 -24.90 -15.33 -9.52
C VAL A 302 -23.82 -16.15 -10.25
N LYS A 303 -23.11 -17.03 -9.54
CA LYS A 303 -22.15 -17.96 -10.17
C LYS A 303 -22.85 -19.08 -10.94
N GLY A 304 -23.94 -19.62 -10.41
CA GLY A 304 -24.73 -20.69 -11.02
C GLY A 304 -25.59 -20.24 -12.20
N GLU A 305 -26.49 -19.28 -11.98
CA GLU A 305 -27.54 -18.91 -12.94
C GLU A 305 -27.11 -17.79 -13.89
N HIS A 306 -26.37 -16.79 -13.40
CA HIS A 306 -25.87 -15.69 -14.23
C HIS A 306 -24.50 -15.99 -14.86
N GLY A 307 -23.84 -17.08 -14.43
CA GLY A 307 -22.56 -17.53 -14.96
C GLY A 307 -21.42 -16.55 -14.69
N VAL A 308 -21.49 -15.81 -13.57
CA VAL A 308 -20.37 -15.01 -13.07
C VAL A 308 -19.22 -15.96 -12.70
N ARG A 309 -17.98 -15.60 -13.04
CA ARG A 309 -16.79 -16.42 -12.77
C ARG A 309 -16.09 -16.01 -11.48
N GLN A 310 -16.05 -14.71 -11.17
CA GLN A 310 -15.51 -14.18 -9.92
C GLN A 310 -16.41 -13.07 -9.37
N VAL A 311 -16.66 -13.10 -8.06
CA VAL A 311 -17.37 -12.08 -7.28
C VAL A 311 -16.40 -11.52 -6.24
N TYR A 312 -16.17 -10.22 -6.28
CA TYR A 312 -15.42 -9.47 -5.26
C TYR A 312 -16.40 -8.59 -4.47
N VAL A 313 -16.01 -8.18 -3.26
CA VAL A 313 -16.74 -7.16 -2.48
C VAL A 313 -15.85 -5.96 -2.15
N TRP A 314 -16.44 -4.78 -1.93
CA TRP A 314 -15.74 -3.60 -1.43
C TRP A 314 -15.55 -3.62 0.08
N HIS A 315 -14.44 -3.04 0.57
CA HIS A 315 -14.34 -2.50 1.92
C HIS A 315 -13.31 -1.36 2.00
N ALA A 316 -13.49 -0.43 2.93
CA ALA A 316 -12.47 0.58 3.25
C ALA A 316 -11.27 -0.05 3.99
N MET A 317 -10.07 0.53 3.91
CA MET A 317 -8.87 0.05 4.62
C MET A 317 -8.97 0.19 6.15
N ALA A 318 -9.89 1.01 6.65
CA ALA A 318 -10.21 1.08 8.09
C ALA A 318 -11.36 0.12 8.51
N GLY A 319 -11.94 -0.64 7.58
CA GLY A 319 -13.13 -1.49 7.78
C GLY A 319 -14.36 -0.91 7.07
N TYR A 320 -14.77 0.29 7.47
CA TYR A 320 -15.68 1.18 6.73
C TYR A 320 -15.07 2.60 6.68
N TRP A 321 -15.74 3.58 6.07
CA TRP A 321 -15.23 4.96 5.93
C TRP A 321 -14.76 5.56 7.26
N GLY A 322 -15.59 5.50 8.30
CA GLY A 322 -15.27 5.94 9.68
C GLY A 322 -14.61 4.88 10.55
N GLY A 323 -14.12 3.78 9.96
CA GLY A 323 -13.43 2.70 10.67
C GLY A 323 -14.35 1.62 11.24
N VAL A 324 -13.96 1.04 12.38
CA VAL A 324 -14.71 0.04 13.15
C VAL A 324 -15.27 0.67 14.43
N ALA A 325 -16.53 0.40 14.76
CA ALA A 325 -17.18 0.97 15.94
C ALA A 325 -16.49 0.50 17.24
N PRO A 326 -16.17 1.41 18.19
CA PRO A 326 -15.65 1.06 19.51
C PRO A 326 -16.77 0.55 20.45
N ALA A 327 -17.48 -0.49 20.00
CA ALA A 327 -18.70 -1.02 20.62
C ALA A 327 -18.53 -2.48 21.07
N PRO A 328 -19.33 -3.00 22.03
CA PRO A 328 -19.18 -4.35 22.57
C PRO A 328 -19.17 -5.48 21.52
N ALA A 329 -19.96 -5.34 20.44
CA ALA A 329 -19.99 -6.30 19.33
C ALA A 329 -18.64 -6.44 18.57
N MET A 330 -17.74 -5.47 18.71
CA MET A 330 -16.46 -5.35 18.01
C MET A 330 -15.25 -5.23 18.97
N GLU A 331 -15.46 -5.32 20.29
CA GLU A 331 -14.46 -5.07 21.34
C GLU A 331 -13.15 -5.86 21.17
N ARG A 332 -13.23 -7.11 20.66
CA ARG A 332 -12.09 -8.00 20.40
C ARG A 332 -11.00 -7.43 19.48
N TYR A 333 -11.32 -6.37 18.73
CA TYR A 333 -10.42 -5.66 17.82
C TYR A 333 -9.69 -4.47 18.47
N GLU A 334 -9.94 -4.19 19.75
CA GLU A 334 -9.34 -3.05 20.48
C GLU A 334 -9.54 -1.71 19.73
N ALA A 335 -10.67 -1.53 19.02
CA ALA A 335 -10.93 -0.34 18.21
C ALA A 335 -11.15 0.90 19.10
N ALA A 336 -10.50 2.01 18.75
CA ALA A 336 -10.58 3.26 19.49
C ALA A 336 -10.70 4.47 18.54
N LEU A 337 -11.31 5.57 19.01
CA LEU A 337 -11.37 6.80 18.23
C LEU A 337 -9.98 7.44 18.10
N ALA A 338 -9.53 7.61 16.86
CA ALA A 338 -8.30 8.27 16.50
C ALA A 338 -8.59 9.42 15.52
N TYR A 339 -7.98 10.57 15.76
CA TYR A 339 -8.27 11.81 15.04
C TYR A 339 -7.21 12.06 13.95
N PRO A 340 -7.59 12.21 12.67
CA PRO A 340 -6.64 12.40 11.57
C PRO A 340 -5.71 13.60 11.70
N VAL A 341 -4.40 13.36 11.54
CA VAL A 341 -3.37 14.39 11.38
C VAL A 341 -2.94 14.46 9.91
N GLN A 342 -3.36 15.49 9.20
CA GLN A 342 -2.96 15.72 7.81
C GLN A 342 -1.49 16.15 7.69
N SER A 343 -0.92 15.95 6.50
CA SER A 343 0.35 16.57 6.13
C SER A 343 0.14 18.07 5.93
N PRO A 344 1.02 18.95 6.45
CA PRO A 344 0.94 20.40 6.21
C PRO A 344 0.85 20.76 4.72
N GLY A 345 1.54 19.99 3.86
CA GLY A 345 1.52 20.20 2.41
C GLY A 345 0.19 19.88 1.73
N VAL A 346 -0.62 18.93 2.27
CA VAL A 346 -1.96 18.66 1.73
C VAL A 346 -2.91 19.78 2.16
N THR A 347 -2.90 20.16 3.44
CA THR A 347 -3.79 21.21 3.97
C THR A 347 -3.57 22.58 3.31
N ALA A 348 -2.35 22.85 2.84
CA ALA A 348 -2.01 24.08 2.13
C ALA A 348 -2.23 24.00 0.59
N ASN A 349 -2.62 22.84 0.04
CA ASN A 349 -3.05 22.70 -1.35
C ASN A 349 -4.57 22.93 -1.51
N GLN A 350 -5.41 22.12 -0.86
CA GLN A 350 -6.86 22.29 -0.85
C GLN A 350 -7.51 21.63 0.39
N ALA A 351 -8.56 22.28 0.93
CA ALA A 351 -9.41 21.69 1.97
C ALA A 351 -10.17 20.44 1.48
N ASP A 352 -10.47 19.53 2.41
CA ASP A 352 -11.02 18.20 2.12
C ASP A 352 -12.09 17.83 3.16
N ILE A 353 -13.36 17.86 2.76
CA ILE A 353 -14.54 17.73 3.63
C ILE A 353 -14.60 16.42 4.43
N VAL A 354 -13.95 15.37 3.92
CA VAL A 354 -13.74 14.08 4.62
C VAL A 354 -13.02 14.31 5.95
N MET A 355 -12.07 15.25 5.97
CA MET A 355 -11.21 15.53 7.12
C MET A 355 -11.88 16.47 8.10
N ASP A 356 -12.74 17.38 7.63
CA ASP A 356 -13.56 18.23 8.51
C ASP A 356 -14.44 17.33 9.40
N SER A 357 -15.20 16.39 8.81
CA SER A 357 -16.05 15.44 9.56
C SER A 357 -15.24 14.50 10.48
N LEU A 358 -14.15 13.90 9.98
CA LEU A 358 -13.34 12.99 10.79
C LEU A 358 -12.49 13.70 11.86
N SER A 359 -12.23 15.01 11.74
CA SER A 359 -11.56 15.78 12.79
C SER A 359 -12.43 16.00 14.03
N VAL A 360 -13.76 16.00 13.86
CA VAL A 360 -14.74 16.16 14.94
C VAL A 360 -15.15 14.80 15.50
N LEU A 361 -15.55 13.87 14.64
CA LEU A 361 -16.14 12.58 15.05
C LEU A 361 -15.09 11.49 15.30
N GLY A 362 -13.91 11.59 14.67
CA GLY A 362 -12.83 10.59 14.80
C GLY A 362 -13.10 9.28 14.05
N LEU A 363 -12.02 8.66 13.59
CA LEU A 363 -12.07 7.34 12.93
C LEU A 363 -11.88 6.23 13.97
N GLY A 364 -12.71 5.19 13.91
CA GLY A 364 -12.57 3.98 14.73
C GLY A 364 -11.40 3.11 14.27
N LEU A 365 -10.20 3.40 14.78
CA LEU A 365 -8.97 2.71 14.41
C LEU A 365 -8.86 1.38 15.17
N VAL A 366 -8.94 0.26 14.45
CA VAL A 366 -8.56 -1.07 14.95
C VAL A 366 -7.11 -1.02 15.42
N HIS A 367 -6.84 -1.43 16.65
CA HIS A 367 -5.50 -1.31 17.21
C HIS A 367 -4.46 -2.09 16.36
N PRO A 368 -3.24 -1.60 16.13
CA PRO A 368 -2.31 -2.22 15.18
C PRO A 368 -1.87 -3.65 15.52
N ARG A 369 -2.08 -4.11 16.77
CA ARG A 369 -1.89 -5.52 17.17
C ARG A 369 -3.01 -6.46 16.71
N LYS A 370 -4.19 -5.89 16.41
CA LYS A 370 -5.47 -6.55 16.13
C LYS A 370 -5.93 -6.46 14.68
N VAL A 371 -5.22 -5.68 13.86
CA VAL A 371 -5.54 -5.49 12.44
C VAL A 371 -5.45 -6.79 11.62
N LEU A 372 -4.66 -7.77 12.07
CA LEU A 372 -4.61 -9.12 11.49
C LEU A 372 -5.84 -9.94 11.90
N ASP A 373 -6.13 -10.06 13.21
CA ASP A 373 -7.33 -10.72 13.74
C ASP A 373 -8.60 -10.25 13.01
N PHE A 374 -8.73 -8.92 12.82
CA PHE A 374 -9.83 -8.29 12.09
C PHE A 374 -9.90 -8.68 10.61
N TYR A 375 -8.77 -8.88 9.94
CA TYR A 375 -8.77 -9.31 8.53
C TYR A 375 -8.92 -10.80 8.33
N ASP A 376 -8.38 -11.61 9.22
CA ASP A 376 -8.56 -13.05 9.12
C ASP A 376 -10.02 -13.43 9.44
N GLU A 377 -10.72 -12.74 10.36
CA GLU A 377 -12.16 -12.92 10.57
C GLU A 377 -13.01 -12.40 9.38
N LEU A 378 -12.78 -11.16 8.92
CA LEU A 378 -13.55 -10.57 7.81
C LEU A 378 -13.36 -11.35 6.50
N HIS A 379 -12.13 -11.73 6.15
CA HIS A 379 -11.87 -12.48 4.94
C HIS A 379 -12.30 -13.95 5.05
N ALA A 380 -12.25 -14.58 6.24
CA ALA A 380 -12.81 -15.93 6.43
C ALA A 380 -14.33 -15.93 6.26
N TYR A 381 -15.04 -14.93 6.79
CA TYR A 381 -16.48 -14.76 6.54
C TYR A 381 -16.77 -14.61 5.03
N LEU A 382 -16.07 -13.73 4.32
CA LEU A 382 -16.25 -13.53 2.89
C LEU A 382 -15.91 -14.77 2.06
N ALA A 383 -14.82 -15.48 2.38
CA ALA A 383 -14.44 -16.72 1.73
C ALA A 383 -15.47 -17.84 1.99
N SER A 384 -16.07 -17.92 3.19
CA SER A 384 -17.17 -18.85 3.49
C SER A 384 -18.46 -18.51 2.74
N CYS A 385 -18.62 -17.25 2.31
CA CYS A 385 -19.66 -16.82 1.37
C CYS A 385 -19.28 -17.05 -0.09
N GLY A 386 -18.12 -17.65 -0.38
CA GLY A 386 -17.66 -17.95 -1.74
C GLY A 386 -17.13 -16.74 -2.53
N VAL A 387 -16.83 -15.62 -1.87
CA VAL A 387 -16.25 -14.42 -2.49
C VAL A 387 -14.79 -14.68 -2.87
N ASP A 388 -14.38 -14.27 -4.08
CA ASP A 388 -13.08 -14.59 -4.68
C ASP A 388 -12.00 -13.52 -4.44
N GLY A 389 -12.35 -12.37 -3.86
CA GLY A 389 -11.43 -11.26 -3.60
C GLY A 389 -12.13 -9.98 -3.13
N VAL A 390 -11.36 -8.90 -2.99
CA VAL A 390 -11.84 -7.62 -2.43
C VAL A 390 -11.35 -6.40 -3.23
N LYS A 391 -12.20 -5.37 -3.35
CA LYS A 391 -11.84 -4.00 -3.71
C LYS A 391 -11.52 -3.26 -2.41
N VAL A 392 -10.24 -3.10 -2.09
CA VAL A 392 -9.79 -2.36 -0.90
C VAL A 392 -9.64 -0.88 -1.23
N ASP A 393 -10.35 -0.04 -0.50
CA ASP A 393 -10.45 1.40 -0.79
C ASP A 393 -10.05 2.25 0.42
N VAL A 394 -10.14 3.58 0.35
CA VAL A 394 -9.93 4.49 1.49
C VAL A 394 -8.54 4.29 2.16
N GLN A 395 -7.52 3.87 1.40
CA GLN A 395 -6.24 3.38 1.94
C GLN A 395 -5.39 4.46 2.63
N ASN A 396 -5.38 5.69 2.08
CA ASN A 396 -4.59 6.81 2.59
C ASN A 396 -5.02 7.34 3.97
N ILE A 397 -6.23 7.07 4.49
CA ILE A 397 -6.61 7.59 5.82
C ILE A 397 -5.69 7.04 6.91
N ILE A 398 -5.19 5.81 6.73
CA ILE A 398 -4.31 5.14 7.69
C ILE A 398 -3.01 5.92 7.93
N GLU A 399 -2.44 6.63 6.94
CA GLU A 399 -1.23 7.42 7.21
C GLU A 399 -1.51 8.59 8.15
N THR A 400 -2.70 9.18 8.12
CA THR A 400 -3.07 10.32 8.98
C THR A 400 -3.24 9.95 10.46
N LEU A 401 -3.34 8.65 10.76
CA LEU A 401 -3.62 8.12 12.10
C LEU A 401 -2.35 7.60 12.80
N GLY A 402 -1.17 7.82 12.22
CA GLY A 402 0.10 7.23 12.69
C GLY A 402 0.64 7.73 14.03
N ALA A 403 0.07 8.79 14.61
CA ALA A 403 0.54 9.39 15.86
C ALA A 403 0.26 8.47 17.07
N GLY A 404 1.29 8.14 17.85
CA GLY A 404 1.21 7.15 18.93
C GLY A 404 1.36 5.70 18.44
N HIS A 405 1.42 5.49 17.12
CA HIS A 405 1.59 4.18 16.48
C HIS A 405 2.91 4.08 15.70
N GLY A 406 3.86 5.00 15.94
CA GLY A 406 5.18 4.96 15.34
C GLY A 406 5.25 5.64 13.97
N GLY A 407 4.28 6.50 13.66
CA GLY A 407 4.24 7.31 12.43
C GLY A 407 3.51 6.65 11.26
N ARG A 408 3.14 7.51 10.30
CA ARG A 408 2.51 7.22 9.00
C ARG A 408 2.92 5.86 8.44
N VAL A 409 4.21 5.71 8.18
CA VAL A 409 4.79 4.59 7.45
C VAL A 409 4.75 3.30 8.29
N ALA A 410 4.84 3.39 9.62
CA ALA A 410 4.73 2.21 10.49
C ALA A 410 3.29 1.69 10.54
N LEU A 411 2.31 2.59 10.74
CA LEU A 411 0.89 2.23 10.81
C LEU A 411 0.37 1.72 9.46
N THR A 412 0.65 2.44 8.36
CA THR A 412 0.28 1.99 7.01
C THR A 412 0.92 0.64 6.68
N ARG A 413 2.19 0.38 7.07
CA ARG A 413 2.78 -0.96 6.91
C ARG A 413 2.08 -2.03 7.74
N ALA A 414 1.64 -1.73 8.97
CA ALA A 414 0.87 -2.69 9.77
C ALA A 414 -0.45 -3.07 9.09
N TYR A 415 -1.17 -2.09 8.54
CA TYR A 415 -2.41 -2.31 7.78
C TYR A 415 -2.21 -3.01 6.42
N HIS A 416 -1.10 -2.74 5.71
CA HIS A 416 -0.81 -3.36 4.41
C HIS A 416 -0.17 -4.76 4.51
N ARG A 417 0.32 -5.19 5.67
CA ARG A 417 0.85 -6.55 5.92
C ARG A 417 -0.24 -7.63 6.02
N ARG A 418 -1.35 -7.47 5.30
CA ARG A 418 -2.50 -8.40 5.30
C ARG A 418 -2.11 -9.78 4.76
N ALA A 419 -2.79 -10.79 5.32
CA ALA A 419 -2.60 -12.22 5.10
C ALA A 419 -1.28 -12.77 5.63
N ARG A 420 -1.41 -13.80 6.49
CA ARG A 420 -0.37 -14.73 6.96
C ARG A 420 0.55 -14.20 8.07
N GLY A 421 0.15 -14.49 9.31
CA GLY A 421 1.12 -14.73 10.39
C GLY A 421 2.04 -15.94 10.15
N PHE A 422 1.71 -16.79 9.17
CA PHE A 422 2.49 -17.93 8.71
C PHE A 422 2.31 -18.21 7.19
N ALA A 423 3.41 -18.40 6.45
CA ALA A 423 3.41 -18.89 5.07
C ALA A 423 4.53 -19.93 4.83
N PRO A 424 4.24 -21.15 4.34
CA PRO A 424 5.27 -22.13 4.03
C PRO A 424 5.97 -21.78 2.71
N VAL A 425 7.31 -21.92 2.68
CA VAL A 425 8.14 -21.74 1.46
C VAL A 425 8.56 -23.09 0.88
N GLY A 426 8.79 -24.09 1.75
CA GLY A 426 9.27 -25.41 1.35
C GLY A 426 10.79 -25.54 1.43
N LEU A 427 11.38 -26.47 0.68
CA LEU A 427 12.84 -26.71 0.73
C LEU A 427 13.61 -25.58 0.06
N LEU A 428 14.30 -24.75 0.86
CA LEU A 428 14.95 -23.50 0.43
C LEU A 428 16.04 -23.71 -0.63
N ASP A 429 16.69 -24.86 -0.61
CA ASP A 429 17.80 -25.21 -1.51
C ASP A 429 17.34 -25.98 -2.77
N MET A 430 16.03 -26.01 -3.06
CA MET A 430 15.42 -26.76 -4.18
C MET A 430 14.73 -25.85 -5.21
N PHE A 431 14.90 -26.17 -6.49
CA PHE A 431 14.34 -25.38 -7.62
C PHE A 431 12.80 -25.29 -7.61
N ASN A 432 12.11 -26.26 -7.01
CA ASN A 432 10.67 -26.23 -6.74
C ASN A 432 10.41 -26.38 -5.23
N ALA A 433 10.90 -25.41 -4.44
CA ALA A 433 10.82 -25.42 -2.97
C ALA A 433 9.44 -25.81 -2.43
N GLY A 434 8.38 -25.16 -2.91
CA GLY A 434 7.00 -25.38 -2.47
C GLY A 434 6.46 -26.78 -2.78
N GLY A 435 7.04 -27.50 -3.74
CA GLY A 435 6.70 -28.90 -4.02
C GLY A 435 7.06 -29.89 -2.89
N ALA A 436 7.74 -29.43 -1.84
CA ALA A 436 7.96 -30.19 -0.60
C ALA A 436 6.76 -30.17 0.37
N VAL A 437 5.78 -29.28 0.18
CA VAL A 437 4.63 -29.10 1.08
C VAL A 437 3.43 -29.90 0.57
N GLU A 438 2.93 -30.83 1.37
CA GLU A 438 1.78 -31.70 1.03
C GLU A 438 0.46 -31.18 1.62
N GLU A 439 0.48 -30.96 2.94
CA GLU A 439 -0.68 -30.63 3.76
C GLU A 439 -0.27 -29.50 4.71
N CYS A 440 -1.21 -28.61 5.02
CA CYS A 440 -0.96 -27.39 5.78
C CYS A 440 -2.22 -27.02 6.57
N ALA A 441 -2.16 -27.11 7.89
CA ALA A 441 -3.22 -26.72 8.82
C ALA A 441 -2.68 -25.68 9.82
N VAL A 442 -3.59 -24.84 10.32
CA VAL A 442 -3.32 -23.89 11.41
C VAL A 442 -4.41 -24.10 12.46
N ASP A 443 -4.00 -24.36 13.69
CA ASP A 443 -4.89 -24.62 14.82
C ASP A 443 -5.21 -23.33 15.60
N ALA A 444 -6.33 -23.32 16.30
CA ALA A 444 -6.77 -22.22 17.14
C ALA A 444 -5.81 -21.93 18.31
N ALA A 445 -4.94 -22.88 18.68
CA ALA A 445 -3.86 -22.70 19.65
C ALA A 445 -2.60 -22.00 19.09
N ALA A 446 -2.67 -21.40 17.89
CA ALA A 446 -1.55 -20.78 17.17
C ALA A 446 -0.40 -21.75 16.80
N ALA A 447 -0.67 -23.05 16.81
CA ALA A 447 0.22 -24.07 16.25
C ALA A 447 -0.06 -24.26 14.75
N VAL A 448 1.00 -24.35 13.96
CA VAL A 448 0.97 -24.64 12.53
C VAL A 448 1.43 -26.08 12.33
N ALA A 449 0.60 -26.91 11.70
CA ALA A 449 0.91 -28.29 11.38
C ALA A 449 1.11 -28.46 9.87
N LEU A 450 2.26 -28.99 9.47
CA LEU A 450 2.68 -29.16 8.09
C LEU A 450 3.06 -30.62 7.83
N ARG A 451 2.64 -31.15 6.68
CA ARG A 451 3.15 -32.42 6.18
C ARG A 451 4.07 -32.18 5.01
N VAL A 452 5.32 -32.64 5.12
CA VAL A 452 6.39 -32.25 4.20
C VAL A 452 7.25 -33.45 3.76
N ARG A 453 7.72 -33.42 2.51
CA ARG A 453 8.58 -34.46 1.91
C ARG A 453 9.98 -33.94 1.64
N GLY A 454 10.95 -34.86 1.65
CA GLY A 454 12.36 -34.59 1.33
C GLY A 454 13.21 -34.31 2.56
N CYS A 455 14.35 -33.64 2.35
CA CYS A 455 15.37 -33.37 3.36
C CYS A 455 16.15 -32.09 3.01
N GLY A 456 16.85 -31.51 3.97
CA GLY A 456 17.53 -30.21 3.89
C GLY A 456 16.72 -29.09 4.56
N ARG A 457 17.12 -27.83 4.33
CA ARG A 457 16.53 -26.67 4.99
C ARG A 457 15.10 -26.41 4.50
N PHE A 458 14.12 -26.68 5.36
CA PHE A 458 12.74 -26.25 5.14
C PHE A 458 12.53 -24.82 5.65
N GLY A 459 11.92 -23.97 4.84
CA GLY A 459 11.65 -22.58 5.16
C GLY A 459 10.15 -22.25 5.27
N ALA A 460 9.84 -21.32 6.17
CA ALA A 460 8.53 -20.71 6.31
C ALA A 460 8.67 -19.26 6.79
N TYR A 461 7.85 -18.34 6.27
CA TYR A 461 7.70 -17.01 6.84
C TYR A 461 6.78 -17.08 8.06
N PHE A 462 7.15 -16.39 9.15
CA PHE A 462 6.29 -16.10 10.29
C PHE A 462 6.37 -14.60 10.65
N SER A 463 5.25 -14.01 11.07
CA SER A 463 5.21 -12.59 11.47
C SER A 463 5.76 -12.32 12.89
N ARG A 464 6.06 -13.37 13.64
CA ARG A 464 6.69 -13.38 14.96
C ARG A 464 7.65 -14.56 15.05
N ARG A 465 8.66 -14.49 15.92
CA ARG A 465 9.54 -15.62 16.22
C ARG A 465 8.71 -16.74 16.89
N PRO A 466 8.70 -17.98 16.38
CA PRO A 466 8.04 -19.09 17.05
C PRO A 466 8.58 -19.34 18.46
N ALA A 467 7.75 -19.90 19.34
CA ALA A 467 8.16 -20.43 20.62
C ALA A 467 8.99 -21.73 20.46
N ARG A 468 8.54 -22.66 19.61
CA ARG A 468 9.26 -23.92 19.29
C ARG A 468 8.88 -24.48 17.92
N CYS A 469 9.74 -25.34 17.38
CA CYS A 469 9.42 -26.22 16.26
C CYS A 469 9.56 -27.68 16.72
N ALA A 470 8.74 -28.60 16.20
CA ALA A 470 8.85 -30.03 16.45
C ALA A 470 8.68 -30.83 15.15
N LEU A 471 9.42 -31.94 15.02
CA LEU A 471 9.41 -32.82 13.87
C LEU A 471 9.05 -34.24 14.33
N ASP A 472 7.94 -34.77 13.82
CA ASP A 472 7.33 -36.05 14.25
C ASP A 472 7.17 -36.16 15.78
N GLY A 473 6.84 -35.03 16.43
CA GLY A 473 6.62 -34.91 17.87
C GLY A 473 7.87 -34.66 18.72
N ALA A 474 9.08 -34.66 18.14
CA ALA A 474 10.32 -34.31 18.83
C ALA A 474 10.69 -32.84 18.60
N ASP A 475 11.01 -32.08 19.66
CA ASP A 475 11.44 -30.68 19.51
C ASP A 475 12.74 -30.56 18.69
N VAL A 476 12.78 -29.62 17.75
CA VAL A 476 13.91 -29.37 16.83
C VAL A 476 14.37 -27.92 16.87
N GLY A 477 15.67 -27.72 16.61
CA GLY A 477 16.24 -26.39 16.45
C GLY A 477 15.72 -25.67 15.20
N PHE A 478 15.59 -24.35 15.28
CA PHE A 478 15.21 -23.50 14.17
C PHE A 478 15.96 -22.17 14.22
N THR A 479 16.22 -21.57 13.06
CA THR A 479 16.63 -20.16 12.96
C THR A 479 15.40 -19.28 12.73
N TYR A 480 15.44 -18.04 13.22
CA TYR A 480 14.46 -17.01 12.89
C TYR A 480 15.19 -15.70 12.57
N ASP A 481 14.97 -15.19 11.37
CA ASP A 481 15.40 -13.87 10.92
C ASP A 481 14.34 -12.83 11.32
N GLY A 482 14.74 -11.84 12.13
CA GLY A 482 13.84 -10.79 12.62
C GLY A 482 13.52 -9.69 11.60
N ASP A 483 14.33 -9.53 10.56
CA ASP A 483 14.15 -8.52 9.51
C ASP A 483 13.30 -9.06 8.35
N THR A 484 13.48 -10.34 7.98
CA THR A 484 12.70 -10.98 6.91
C THR A 484 11.52 -11.83 7.41
N GLY A 485 11.50 -12.21 8.69
CA GLY A 485 10.50 -13.14 9.26
C GLY A 485 10.72 -14.61 8.86
N LEU A 486 11.85 -14.95 8.24
CA LEU A 486 12.14 -16.32 7.81
C LEU A 486 12.47 -17.23 9.01
N VAL A 487 11.63 -18.23 9.23
CA VAL A 487 11.94 -19.44 10.00
C VAL A 487 12.58 -20.47 9.07
N ALA A 488 13.66 -21.12 9.52
CA ALA A 488 14.19 -22.31 8.86
C ALA A 488 14.45 -23.46 9.84
N VAL A 489 14.14 -24.68 9.41
CA VAL A 489 14.26 -25.95 10.15
C VAL A 489 14.98 -26.96 9.27
N ASP A 490 15.97 -27.67 9.81
CA ASP A 490 16.68 -28.73 9.08
C ASP A 490 15.91 -30.04 9.11
N LEU A 491 15.45 -30.51 7.94
CA LEU A 491 14.85 -31.84 7.77
C LEU A 491 15.96 -32.87 7.51
N PRO A 492 16.09 -33.93 8.33
CA PRO A 492 17.12 -34.95 8.11
C PRO A 492 16.81 -35.82 6.88
N VAL A 493 17.78 -36.62 6.45
CA VAL A 493 17.57 -37.59 5.35
C VAL A 493 16.74 -38.77 5.89
N PRO A 494 15.56 -39.07 5.31
CA PRO A 494 14.73 -40.17 5.79
C PRO A 494 15.31 -41.54 5.40
N GLU A 495 15.17 -42.53 6.28
CA GLU A 495 15.53 -43.93 6.00
C GLU A 495 14.57 -44.63 5.02
N GLN A 496 13.35 -44.08 4.86
CA GLN A 496 12.30 -44.64 4.02
C GLN A 496 12.06 -43.77 2.79
N GLU A 497 11.93 -44.41 1.62
CA GLU A 497 11.54 -43.73 0.39
C GLU A 497 10.13 -43.14 0.51
N MET A 498 9.91 -41.92 -0.01
CA MET A 498 8.64 -41.19 0.05
C MET A 498 8.10 -40.93 1.49
N TYR A 499 9.00 -40.84 2.48
CA TYR A 499 8.65 -40.43 3.84
C TYR A 499 8.01 -39.03 3.90
N ARG A 500 7.16 -38.81 4.90
CA ARG A 500 6.42 -37.57 5.14
C ARG A 500 6.60 -37.16 6.60
N TRP A 501 7.43 -36.14 6.82
CA TRP A 501 7.59 -35.54 8.14
C TRP A 501 6.33 -34.77 8.51
N ASN A 502 5.94 -34.84 9.79
CA ASN A 502 4.94 -33.98 10.39
C ASN A 502 5.70 -32.87 11.15
N LEU A 503 5.77 -31.68 10.55
CA LEU A 503 6.44 -30.50 11.09
C LEU A 503 5.41 -29.60 11.79
N GLU A 504 5.54 -29.46 13.11
CA GLU A 504 4.77 -28.51 13.90
C GLU A 504 5.60 -27.26 14.22
N ILE A 505 5.00 -26.08 14.10
CA ILE A 505 5.62 -24.81 14.50
C ILE A 505 4.65 -24.06 15.40
N HIS A 506 5.05 -23.84 16.65
CA HIS A 506 4.21 -23.27 17.71
C HIS A 506 4.63 -21.82 17.93
N VAL A 507 3.69 -20.86 17.79
CA VAL A 507 3.96 -19.42 17.72
C VAL A 507 3.80 -18.71 19.06
#